data_AF-A0A1G0NCB0-F1
#
_entry.id   AF-A0A1G0NCB0-F1
#
_cell.length_a   1.000
_cell.length_b   1.000
_cell.length_c   1.000
_cell.angle_alpha   90.00
_cell.angle_beta   90.00
_cell.angle_gamma   90.00
#
_symmetry.space_group_name_H-M   'P 1'
#
loop_
_entity.id
_entity.type
_entity.pdbx_description
1 polymer ?
#
loop_
_entity_poly.entity_id
_entity_poly.type
_entity_poly.pdbx_seq_one_letter_code
_entity_poly.pdbx_strand_id
1 'polypeptide(L)' 'MDTVDVLIHVHPELSQEARGKVEQEVMTCAGVIAANFDKHKSPHALTVLYNPDAVQDKQILEAVRRQDPAATLVGL' A
#
# COMPACT_ATOMS: atom_id res chain seq x y z
N MET A 1 4.52 -5.87 20.05
CA MET A 1 3.75 -5.79 18.79
C MET A 1 4.37 -4.65 18.04
N ASP A 2 5.32 -4.99 17.20
CA ASP A 2 6.09 -4.06 16.40
C ASP A 2 5.31 -3.88 15.11
N THR A 3 4.81 -2.68 14.87
CA THR A 3 4.07 -2.35 13.67
C THR A 3 4.91 -1.37 12.90
N VAL A 4 5.13 -1.65 11.63
CA VAL A 4 5.92 -0.79 10.76
C VAL A 4 5.00 -0.18 9.73
N ASP A 5 5.25 1.07 9.41
CA ASP A 5 4.69 1.69 8.23
C ASP A 5 5.60 1.44 7.01
N VAL A 6 4.98 1.39 5.83
CA VAL A 6 5.68 1.42 4.55
C VAL A 6 5.00 2.41 3.63
N LEU A 7 5.81 3.20 2.95
CA LEU A 7 5.36 4.09 1.89
C LEU A 7 5.48 3.38 0.53
N ILE A 8 4.36 3.30 -0.18
CA ILE A 8 4.28 2.74 -1.54
C ILE A 8 3.83 3.85 -2.47
N HIS A 9 4.65 4.17 -3.47
CA HIS A 9 4.25 5.05 -4.54
C HIS A 9 3.54 4.24 -5.63
N VAL A 10 2.28 4.59 -5.89
CA VAL A 10 1.50 4.08 -7.02
C VAL A 10 1.58 5.05 -8.19
N HIS A 11 1.08 4.66 -9.35
CA HIS A 11 1.09 5.51 -10.53
C HIS A 11 0.24 6.79 -10.33
N PRO A 12 0.71 7.98 -10.75
CA PRO A 12 -0.07 9.21 -10.63
C PRO A 12 -1.37 9.19 -11.45
N GLU A 13 -1.41 8.40 -12.53
CA GLU A 13 -2.58 8.22 -13.38
C GLU A 13 -3.59 7.19 -12.84
N LEU A 14 -3.36 6.61 -11.64
CA LEU A 14 -4.32 5.68 -11.06
C LEU A 14 -5.66 6.41 -10.79
N SER A 15 -6.73 5.91 -11.40
CA SER A 15 -8.09 6.37 -11.14
C SER A 15 -8.47 6.16 -9.67
N GLN A 16 -9.38 6.99 -9.15
CA GLN A 16 -9.85 6.90 -7.77
C GLN A 16 -10.47 5.53 -7.44
N GLU A 17 -11.15 4.90 -8.41
CA GLU A 17 -11.66 3.52 -8.31
C GLU A 17 -10.54 2.48 -8.17
N ALA A 18 -9.46 2.63 -8.93
CA ALA A 18 -8.30 1.74 -8.85
C ALA A 18 -7.58 1.90 -7.50
N ARG A 19 -7.49 3.12 -6.98
CA ARG A 19 -6.95 3.38 -5.63
C ARG A 19 -7.77 2.69 -4.55
N GLY A 20 -9.10 2.82 -4.61
CA GLY A 20 -9.99 2.11 -3.68
C GLY A 20 -9.80 0.59 -3.73
N LYS A 21 -9.63 0.00 -4.92
CA LYS A 21 -9.32 -1.43 -5.07
C LYS A 21 -7.97 -1.81 -4.47
N VAL A 22 -6.94 -0.98 -4.66
CA VAL A 22 -5.62 -1.18 -4.05
C VAL A 22 -5.71 -1.14 -2.52
N GLU A 23 -6.39 -0.15 -1.94
CA GLU A 23 -6.61 -0.07 -0.50
C GLU A 23 -7.31 -1.32 0.04
N GLN A 24 -8.37 -1.77 -0.64
CA GLN A 24 -9.08 -2.98 -0.24
C GLN A 24 -8.19 -4.23 -0.33
N GLU A 25 -7.43 -4.41 -1.41
CA GLU A 25 -6.53 -5.56 -1.54
C GLU A 25 -5.38 -5.55 -0.54
N VAL A 26 -4.88 -4.37 -0.19
CA VAL A 26 -3.87 -4.28 0.86
C VAL A 26 -4.49 -4.59 2.22
N MET A 27 -5.72 -4.14 2.48
CA MET A 27 -6.43 -4.49 3.72
C MET A 27 -6.83 -5.96 3.83
N THR A 28 -6.94 -6.70 2.72
CA THR A 28 -7.19 -8.15 2.77
C THR A 28 -5.93 -8.97 3.09
N CYS A 29 -4.73 -8.37 3.03
CA CYS A 29 -3.50 -9.03 3.49
C CYS A 29 -3.52 -9.24 5.01
N ALA A 30 -3.49 -10.50 5.43
CA ALA A 30 -3.39 -10.86 6.83
C ALA A 30 -2.09 -10.32 7.44
N GLY A 31 -2.21 -9.38 8.38
CA GLY A 31 -1.08 -8.68 8.99
C GLY A 31 -1.03 -7.18 8.66
N VAL A 32 -1.81 -6.72 7.68
CA VAL A 32 -2.04 -5.29 7.47
C VAL A 32 -3.03 -4.78 8.51
N ILE A 33 -2.70 -3.63 9.09
CA ILE A 33 -3.45 -2.98 10.16
C ILE A 33 -4.20 -1.76 9.60
N ALA A 34 -3.54 -0.99 8.73
CA ALA A 34 -4.14 0.16 8.07
C ALA A 34 -3.50 0.40 6.70
N ALA A 35 -4.28 0.94 5.76
CA ALA A 35 -3.80 1.37 4.45
C ALA A 35 -4.52 2.67 4.10
N ASN A 36 -3.78 3.76 3.93
CA ASN A 36 -4.35 5.08 3.67
C ASN A 36 -3.55 5.79 2.56
N PHE A 37 -4.24 6.27 1.54
CA PHE A 37 -3.63 7.17 0.56
C PHE A 37 -3.44 8.59 1.13
N ASP A 38 -2.32 9.21 0.76
CA ASP A 38 -1.97 10.57 1.13
C ASP A 38 -2.77 11.57 0.29
N LYS A 39 -3.92 12.02 0.81
CA LYS A 39 -4.85 12.90 0.05
C LYS A 39 -4.36 14.34 -0.09
N HIS A 40 -3.34 14.74 0.66
CA HIS A 40 -2.94 16.14 0.80
C HIS A 40 -1.65 16.51 0.07
N LYS A 41 -0.60 15.68 0.15
CA LYS A 41 0.71 16.01 -0.45
C LYS A 41 1.04 15.19 -1.70
N SER A 42 0.67 13.91 -1.70
CA SER A 42 0.97 13.00 -2.79
C SER A 42 -0.18 12.01 -2.98
N PRO A 43 -1.17 12.30 -3.86
CA PRO A 43 -2.31 11.40 -4.09
C PRO A 43 -1.92 10.03 -4.66
N HIS A 44 -0.63 9.85 -4.97
CA HIS A 44 0.02 8.64 -5.45
C HIS A 44 0.85 7.93 -4.36
N ALA A 45 0.85 8.42 -3.11
CA ALA A 45 1.53 7.78 -2.01
C ALA A 45 0.52 7.03 -1.13
N LEU A 46 0.72 5.73 -0.97
CA LEU A 46 -0.04 4.86 -0.07
C LEU A 46 0.81 4.55 1.15
N THR A 47 0.34 4.92 2.32
CA THR A 47 0.96 4.53 3.58
C THR A 47 0.24 3.30 4.11
N VAL A 48 0.99 2.22 4.31
CA VAL A 48 0.47 0.95 4.82
C VAL A 48 1.12 0.65 6.16
N LEU A 49 0.30 0.52 7.20
CA LEU A 49 0.71 0.05 8.51
C LEU A 49 0.50 -1.46 8.57
N TYR A 50 1.55 -2.22 8.88
CA TYR A 50 1.47 -3.67 8.96
C TYR A 50 2.37 -4.23 10.05
N ASN A 51 2.13 -5.50 10.40
CA ASN A 51 2.99 -6.25 11.30
C ASN A 51 4.02 -7.04 10.46
N PRO A 52 5.33 -6.72 10.53
CA PRO A 52 6.37 -7.39 9.78
C PRO A 52 6.57 -8.87 10.17
N ASP A 53 6.08 -9.27 11.35
CA ASP A 53 6.07 -10.67 11.80
C ASP A 53 4.97 -11.49 11.09
N ALA A 54 3.89 -10.83 10.64
CA ALA A 54 2.75 -11.47 9.98
C ALA A 54 2.78 -11.35 8.46
N VAL A 55 3.24 -10.21 7.92
CA VAL A 55 3.30 -9.94 6.48
C VAL A 55 4.55 -9.12 6.17
N GLN A 56 5.17 -9.37 5.01
CA GLN A 56 6.32 -8.61 4.54
C GLN A 56 5.88 -7.54 3.55
N ASP A 57 6.61 -6.43 3.53
CA ASP A 57 6.46 -5.34 2.57
C ASP A 57 6.41 -5.81 1.12
N LYS A 58 7.24 -6.80 0.74
CA LYS A 58 7.20 -7.39 -0.60
C LYS A 58 5.86 -8.02 -0.95
N GLN A 59 5.20 -8.70 -0.01
CA GLN A 59 3.88 -9.30 -0.26
C GLN A 59 2.81 -8.22 -0.43
N ILE A 60 2.88 -7.16 0.37
CA ILE A 60 2.01 -6.00 0.23
C ILE A 60 2.24 -5.34 -1.13
N LEU A 61 3.50 -5.11 -1.52
CA LEU A 61 3.87 -4.55 -2.82
C LEU A 61 3.38 -5.43 -3.97
N GLU A 62 3.47 -6.76 -3.87
CA GLU A 62 2.95 -7.67 -4.88
C GLU A 62 1.42 -7.57 -5.02
N ALA A 63 0.68 -7.44 -3.91
CA ALA A 63 -0.76 -7.21 -3.94
C ALA A 63 -1.10 -5.89 -4.64
N VAL A 64 -0.38 -4.81 -4.31
CA VAL A 64 -0.51 -3.51 -4.99
C VAL A 64 -0.19 -3.65 -6.48
N ARG A 65 0.89 -4.37 -6.83
CA ARG A 65 1.35 -4.56 -8.21
C ARG A 65 0.38 -5.29 -9.12
N ARG A 66 -0.53 -6.10 -8.57
CA ARG A 66 -1.60 -6.74 -9.36
C ARG A 66 -2.57 -5.71 -9.95
N GLN A 67 -2.79 -4.61 -9.24
CA GLN A 67 -3.65 -3.52 -9.70
C GLN A 67 -2.83 -2.43 -10.40
N ASP A 68 -1.64 -2.13 -9.87
CA ASP A 68 -0.74 -1.11 -10.39
C ASP A 68 0.68 -1.68 -10.60
N PRO A 69 1.01 -2.21 -11.79
CA PRO A 69 2.32 -2.82 -12.03
C PRO A 69 3.48 -1.84 -11.88
N ALA A 70 3.22 -0.54 -12.01
CA ALA A 70 4.19 0.53 -11.80
C ALA A 70 4.41 0.89 -10.32
N ALA A 71 3.66 0.28 -9.41
CA ALA A 71 3.81 0.52 -7.98
C ALA A 71 5.23 0.19 -7.52
N THR A 72 5.78 1.10 -6.74
CA THR A 72 7.14 1.06 -6.24
C THR A 72 7.12 1.28 -4.74
N LEU A 73 7.74 0.36 -4.01
CA LEU A 73 7.99 0.55 -2.60
C LEU A 73 9.10 1.60 -2.43
N VAL A 74 8.80 2.65 -1.68
CA VAL A 74 9.75 3.73 -1.39
C VAL A 74 10.44 3.49 -0.05
N GLY A 75 9.76 2.78 0.87
CA GLY A 75 10.28 2.50 2.21
C GLY A 75 10.07 3.67 3.18
N LEU A 76 10.49 3.47 4.42
CA LEU A 76 10.68 4.50 5.44
C LEU A 76 12.13 4.56 5.88
#